data_AF-A0A2E6LWP1-F1
#
_entry.id   AF-A0A2E6LWP1-F1
#
_cell.length_a   1.000
_cell.length_b   1.000
_cell.length_c   1.000
_cell.angle_alpha   90.00
_cell.angle_beta   90.00
_cell.angle_gamma   90.00
#
_symmetry.space_group_name_H-M   'P 1'
#
loop_
_entity.id
_entity.type
_entity.pdbx_description
1 polymer ?
#
loop_
_entity_poly.entity_id
_entity_poly.type
_entity_poly.pdbx_seq_one_letter_code
_entity_poly.pdbx_strand_id
1 'polypeptide(L)'
;MTEEWIIRAVLVFSLVFFCFYQFGYSDKFPYIGKNQWRKRKHYPETFAVLMQQVSKHTNGAPLTDASLERLHSTADMILKALHSDYDPVEVNLPNFDCGAVYKDLHIVVYLNQVLDMHVEDHQS
;
A
#
# COMPACT_ATOMS: atom_id res chain seq x y z
N MET A 1 45.29 23.18 10.87
CA MET A 1 44.72 22.96 9.51
C MET A 1 43.85 21.72 9.42
N THR A 2 44.10 20.63 10.14
CA THR A 2 43.33 19.38 10.06
C THR A 2 41.95 19.42 10.72
N GLU A 3 41.76 20.19 11.78
CA GLU A 3 40.50 20.23 12.55
C GLU A 3 39.32 20.85 11.78
N GLU A 4 39.56 21.91 11.00
CA GLU A 4 38.51 22.57 10.21
C GLU A 4 37.94 21.66 9.11
N TRP A 5 38.78 20.79 8.52
CA TRP A 5 38.34 19.82 7.52
C TRP A 5 37.45 18.75 8.11
N ILE A 6 37.76 18.29 9.33
CA ILE A 6 36.96 17.30 10.05
C ILE A 6 35.59 17.89 10.39
N ILE A 7 35.54 19.13 10.90
CA ILE A 7 34.29 19.80 11.25
C ILE A 7 33.41 20.03 10.00
N ARG A 8 34.02 20.43 8.87
CA ARG A 8 33.29 20.57 7.60
C ARG A 8 32.76 19.24 7.09
N ALA A 9 33.55 18.17 7.17
CA ALA A 9 33.11 16.84 6.75
C ALA A 9 31.93 16.35 7.61
N VAL A 10 31.98 16.55 8.93
CA VAL A 10 30.89 16.20 9.85
C VAL A 10 29.63 17.01 9.55
N LEU A 11 29.74 18.33 9.34
CA LEU A 11 28.60 19.17 9.00
C LEU A 11 27.94 18.77 7.67
N VAL A 12 28.74 18.48 6.63
CA VAL A 12 28.22 18.01 5.34
C VAL A 12 27.54 16.65 5.51
N PHE A 13 28.16 15.73 6.26
CA PHE A 13 27.57 14.41 6.50
C PHE A 13 26.27 14.49 7.30
N SER A 14 26.21 15.32 8.35
CA SER A 14 25.01 15.57 9.14
C SER A 14 23.92 16.25 8.32
N LEU A 15 24.26 17.21 7.44
CA LEU A 15 23.29 17.85 6.56
C LEU A 15 22.69 16.85 5.56
N VAL A 16 23.54 16.02 4.95
CA VAL A 16 23.11 14.96 4.03
C VAL A 16 22.21 13.95 4.77
N PHE A 17 22.60 13.52 5.97
CA PHE A 17 21.81 12.62 6.80
C PHE A 17 20.47 13.24 7.23
N PHE A 18 20.46 14.52 7.57
CA PHE A 18 19.26 15.28 7.90
C PHE A 18 18.33 15.43 6.69
N CYS A 19 18.87 15.73 5.51
CA CYS A 19 18.09 15.75 4.27
C CYS A 19 17.51 14.35 3.97
N PHE A 20 18.26 13.28 4.22
CA PHE A 20 17.74 11.92 4.06
C PHE A 20 16.62 11.58 5.06
N TYR A 21 16.71 12.08 6.29
CA TYR A 21 15.69 11.90 7.32
C TYR A 21 14.42 12.72 7.03
N GLN A 22 14.59 14.00 6.70
CA GLN A 22 13.47 14.94 6.54
C GLN A 22 12.77 14.82 5.18
N PHE A 23 13.48 14.50 4.10
CA PHE A 23 12.86 14.29 2.79
C PHE A 23 12.37 12.86 2.57
N GLY A 24 12.35 12.02 3.61
CA GLY A 24 11.71 10.72 3.59
C GLY A 24 12.30 9.80 2.52
N TYR A 25 13.30 9.00 2.89
CA TYR A 25 13.77 7.86 2.08
C TYR A 25 12.63 6.94 1.60
N SER A 26 11.48 6.99 2.29
CA SER A 26 10.29 6.27 1.91
C SER A 26 9.79 6.59 0.50
N ASP A 27 9.54 7.87 0.19
CA ASP A 27 8.86 8.20 -1.07
C ASP A 27 9.75 8.09 -2.31
N LYS A 28 11.06 8.34 -2.18
CA LYS A 28 11.97 8.37 -3.35
C LYS A 28 12.54 7.01 -3.76
N PHE A 29 12.55 6.02 -2.86
CA PHE A 29 13.05 4.67 -3.16
C PHE A 29 11.98 3.60 -2.90
N PRO A 30 10.94 3.51 -3.77
CA PRO A 30 9.86 2.53 -3.62
C PRO A 30 10.35 1.07 -3.65
N TYR A 31 11.55 0.82 -4.19
CA TYR A 31 12.14 -0.53 -4.30
C TYR A 31 12.83 -1.03 -3.03
N ILE A 32 13.24 -0.14 -2.11
CA ILE A 32 13.97 -0.52 -0.89
C ILE A 32 13.00 -0.88 0.25
N GLY A 33 11.72 -0.50 0.13
CA GLY A 33 10.69 -0.83 1.11
C GLY A 33 9.42 -1.37 0.47
N LYS A 34 9.40 -2.67 0.13
CA LYS A 34 8.20 -3.39 -0.37
C LYS A 34 6.93 -3.28 0.51
N ASN A 35 6.99 -2.65 1.68
CA ASN A 35 5.92 -2.61 2.69
C ASN A 35 5.57 -1.21 3.22
N GLN A 36 5.97 -0.12 2.55
CA GLN A 36 5.74 1.22 3.10
C GLN A 36 4.27 1.67 3.05
N TRP A 37 3.50 1.19 2.08
CA TRP A 37 2.10 1.55 1.91
C TRP A 37 1.20 0.89 2.97
N ARG A 38 1.56 -0.31 3.44
CA ARG A 38 0.91 -0.97 4.59
C ARG A 38 0.83 -0.15 5.87
N LYS A 39 1.73 0.83 6.05
CA LYS A 39 1.79 1.70 7.22
C LYS A 39 1.07 3.05 7.01
N ARG A 40 0.56 3.32 5.81
CA ARG A 40 -0.12 4.58 5.51
C ARG A 40 -1.57 4.54 5.96
N LYS A 41 -2.11 5.73 6.21
CA LYS A 41 -3.53 5.92 6.54
C LYS A 41 -4.39 5.36 5.40
N HIS A 42 -5.53 4.76 5.73
CA HIS A 42 -6.48 4.16 4.79
C HIS A 42 -6.07 2.82 4.15
N TYR A 43 -4.89 2.27 4.48
CA TYR A 43 -4.49 0.95 4.03
C TYR A 43 -5.39 -0.20 4.55
N PRO A 44 -5.65 -0.34 5.86
CA PRO A 44 -6.50 -1.43 6.34
C PRO A 44 -7.91 -1.37 5.76
N GLU A 45 -8.45 -0.16 5.56
CA GLU A 45 -9.74 0.09 4.94
C GLU A 45 -9.72 -0.29 3.45
N THR A 46 -8.69 0.10 2.71
CA THR A 46 -8.53 -0.29 1.29
C THR A 46 -8.43 -1.82 1.16
N PHE A 47 -7.65 -2.46 2.04
CA PHE A 47 -7.51 -3.91 2.05
C PHE A 47 -8.83 -4.60 2.42
N ALA A 48 -9.59 -4.05 3.37
CA ALA A 48 -10.89 -4.58 3.73
C ALA A 48 -11.92 -4.43 2.59
N VAL A 49 -11.92 -3.32 1.82
CA VAL A 49 -12.81 -3.16 0.63
C VAL A 49 -12.46 -4.27 -0.36
N LEU A 50 -11.17 -4.43 -0.64
CA LEU A 50 -10.68 -5.42 -1.57
C LEU A 50 -11.05 -6.84 -1.13
N MET A 51 -10.85 -7.18 0.14
CA MET A 51 -11.23 -8.48 0.71
C MET A 51 -12.73 -8.73 0.66
N GLN A 52 -13.56 -7.72 0.91
CA GLN A 52 -15.01 -7.85 0.83
C GLN A 52 -15.45 -8.13 -0.61
N GLN A 53 -14.87 -7.45 -1.60
CA GLN A 53 -15.15 -7.70 -3.02
C GLN A 53 -14.70 -9.11 -3.44
N VAL A 54 -13.47 -9.51 -3.06
CA VAL A 54 -12.96 -10.85 -3.34
C VAL A 54 -13.87 -11.90 -2.70
N SER A 55 -14.23 -11.75 -1.43
CA SER A 55 -15.12 -12.68 -0.72
C SER A 55 -16.47 -12.86 -1.41
N LYS A 56 -17.06 -11.77 -1.94
CA LYS A 56 -18.29 -11.82 -2.75
C LYS A 56 -18.12 -12.65 -4.04
N HIS A 57 -16.97 -12.56 -4.70
CA HIS A 57 -16.70 -13.34 -5.92
C HIS A 57 -16.28 -14.79 -5.67
N THR A 58 -15.66 -15.06 -4.51
CA THR A 58 -15.20 -16.39 -4.13
C THR A 58 -16.25 -17.19 -3.34
N ASN A 59 -17.41 -16.59 -3.02
CA ASN A 59 -18.43 -17.18 -2.15
C ASN A 59 -17.86 -17.64 -0.80
N GLY A 60 -16.89 -16.90 -0.26
CA GLY A 60 -16.24 -17.23 1.01
C GLY A 60 -15.27 -18.42 0.96
N ALA A 61 -14.81 -18.82 -0.23
CA ALA A 61 -13.78 -19.86 -0.33
C ALA A 61 -12.47 -19.43 0.38
N PRO A 62 -11.77 -20.36 1.06
CA PRO A 62 -10.52 -20.06 1.74
C PRO A 62 -9.45 -19.65 0.72
N LEU A 63 -8.77 -18.55 1.02
CA LEU A 63 -7.67 -18.04 0.19
C LEU A 63 -6.35 -18.72 0.60
N THR A 64 -5.50 -19.00 -0.38
CA THR A 64 -4.13 -19.44 -0.14
C THR A 64 -3.24 -18.26 0.28
N ASP A 65 -2.12 -18.54 0.95
CA ASP A 65 -1.16 -17.51 1.36
C ASP A 65 -0.64 -16.70 0.14
N ALA A 66 -0.45 -17.36 -1.00
CA ALA A 66 -0.03 -16.72 -2.24
C ALA A 66 -1.09 -15.73 -2.76
N SER A 67 -2.37 -16.10 -2.70
CA SER A 67 -3.48 -15.21 -3.06
C SER A 67 -3.58 -14.02 -2.11
N LEU A 68 -3.38 -14.26 -0.81
CA LEU A 68 -3.39 -13.21 0.20
C LEU A 68 -2.24 -12.22 0.01
N GLU A 69 -1.03 -12.69 -0.31
CA GLU A 69 0.10 -11.82 -0.65
C GLU A 69 -0.19 -10.99 -1.91
N ARG A 70 -0.81 -11.60 -2.93
CA ARG A 70 -1.22 -10.91 -4.15
C ARG A 70 -2.27 -9.82 -3.87
N LEU A 71 -3.21 -10.07 -2.96
CA LEU A 71 -4.18 -9.06 -2.51
C LEU A 71 -3.51 -7.91 -1.76
N HIS A 72 -2.52 -8.18 -0.91
CA HIS A 72 -1.77 -7.10 -0.27
C HIS A 72 -1.05 -6.20 -1.29
N SER A 73 -0.35 -6.80 -2.26
CA SER A 73 0.29 -6.05 -3.34
C SER A 73 -0.72 -5.21 -4.13
N THR A 74 -1.90 -5.77 -4.36
CA THR A 74 -3.00 -5.10 -5.05
C THR A 74 -3.55 -3.91 -4.25
N ALA A 75 -3.75 -4.08 -2.94
CA ALA A 75 -4.18 -3.00 -2.05
C ALA A 75 -3.15 -1.86 -2.00
N ASP A 76 -1.86 -2.18 -1.98
CA ASP A 76 -0.79 -1.17 -2.08
C ASP A 76 -0.88 -0.37 -3.39
N MET A 77 -1.17 -1.03 -4.52
CA MET A 77 -1.36 -0.37 -5.82
C MET A 77 -2.60 0.51 -5.85
N ILE A 78 -3.73 0.03 -5.31
CA ILE A 78 -4.98 0.80 -5.23
C ILE A 78 -4.77 2.04 -4.38
N LEU A 79 -4.20 1.90 -3.19
CA LEU A 79 -3.96 3.02 -2.28
C LEU A 79 -3.05 4.07 -2.93
N LYS A 80 -2.02 3.63 -3.66
CA LYS A 80 -1.13 4.53 -4.40
C LYS A 80 -1.86 5.27 -5.54
N ALA A 81 -2.75 4.59 -6.25
CA ALA A 81 -3.54 5.19 -7.32
C ALA A 81 -4.54 6.21 -6.77
N LEU A 82 -5.26 5.88 -5.69
CA LEU A 82 -6.17 6.78 -4.99
C LEU A 82 -5.44 8.01 -4.44
N HIS A 83 -4.22 7.84 -3.91
CA HIS A 83 -3.40 8.96 -3.43
C HIS A 83 -2.92 9.88 -4.57
N SER A 84 -2.96 9.42 -5.82
CA SER A 84 -2.61 10.19 -7.01
C SER A 84 -3.85 10.72 -7.74
N ASP A 85 -4.98 10.82 -7.05
CA ASP A 85 -6.29 11.30 -7.54
C ASP A 85 -6.88 10.49 -8.71
N TYR A 86 -6.51 9.21 -8.85
CA TYR A 86 -7.20 8.29 -9.77
C TYR A 86 -8.40 7.64 -9.09
N ASP A 87 -9.61 8.04 -9.47
CA ASP A 87 -10.89 7.50 -8.96
C ASP A 87 -11.91 7.42 -10.12
N PRO A 88 -12.48 6.24 -10.45
CA PRO A 88 -12.28 4.94 -9.79
C PRO A 88 -10.98 4.22 -10.17
N VAL A 89 -10.54 3.31 -9.31
CA VAL A 89 -9.43 2.39 -9.59
C VAL A 89 -9.99 1.04 -10.02
N GLU A 90 -9.74 0.68 -11.27
CA GLU A 90 -10.09 -0.64 -11.82
C GLU A 90 -8.90 -1.59 -11.70
N VAL A 91 -9.15 -2.76 -11.12
CA VAL A 91 -8.14 -3.79 -10.90
C VAL A 91 -8.59 -5.11 -11.51
N ASN A 92 -7.71 -5.64 -12.35
CA ASN A 92 -7.86 -6.96 -12.94
C ASN A 92 -6.90 -7.95 -12.27
N LEU A 93 -7.45 -8.99 -11.65
CA LEU A 93 -6.70 -10.10 -11.08
C LEU A 93 -6.98 -11.37 -11.91
N PRO A 94 -6.24 -11.58 -13.00
CA PRO A 94 -6.40 -12.78 -13.81
C PRO A 94 -5.86 -14.01 -13.07
N ASN A 95 -6.51 -15.15 -13.28
CA ASN A 95 -6.18 -16.44 -12.66
C ASN A 95 -5.95 -16.29 -11.15
N PHE A 96 -6.91 -15.68 -10.45
CA PHE A 96 -6.83 -15.55 -9.00
C PHE A 96 -7.19 -16.89 -8.35
N ASP A 97 -6.27 -17.41 -7.56
CA ASP A 97 -6.42 -18.70 -6.88
C ASP A 97 -7.38 -18.57 -5.69
N CYS A 98 -8.56 -19.16 -5.82
CA CYS A 98 -9.58 -19.20 -4.77
C CYS A 98 -9.57 -20.53 -4.01
N GLY A 99 -8.41 -21.20 -3.93
CA GLY A 99 -8.19 -22.47 -3.24
C GLY A 99 -8.66 -23.69 -4.04
N ALA A 100 -9.89 -23.66 -4.54
CA ALA A 100 -10.48 -24.77 -5.30
C ALA A 100 -10.59 -24.49 -6.81
N VAL A 101 -10.66 -23.21 -7.20
CA VAL A 101 -10.90 -22.78 -8.58
C VAL A 101 -10.12 -21.50 -8.85
N TYR A 102 -9.56 -21.39 -10.05
CA TYR A 102 -9.01 -20.13 -10.55
C TYR A 102 -10.11 -19.31 -11.20
N LYS A 103 -10.23 -18.04 -10.81
CA LYS A 103 -11.20 -17.11 -11.40
C LYS A 103 -10.52 -15.82 -11.82
N ASP A 104 -10.97 -15.25 -12.92
CA ASP A 104 -10.62 -13.88 -13.29
C ASP A 104 -11.50 -12.92 -12.50
N LEU A 105 -10.89 -12.11 -11.64
CA LEU A 105 -11.59 -11.11 -10.85
C LEU A 105 -11.39 -9.74 -11.46
N HIS A 106 -12.50 -9.04 -11.68
CA HIS A 106 -12.53 -7.64 -12.08
C HIS A 106 -13.15 -6.84 -10.93
N ILE A 107 -12.37 -5.99 -10.28
CA ILE A 107 -12.77 -5.25 -9.08
C ILE A 107 -12.64 -3.77 -9.36
N VAL A 108 -13.65 -2.99 -9.02
CA VAL A 108 -13.63 -1.52 -9.08
C VAL A 108 -13.72 -0.99 -7.66
N VAL A 109 -12.74 -0.16 -7.28
CA VAL A 109 -12.66 0.46 -5.96
C VAL A 109 -12.77 1.96 -6.12
N TYR A 110 -13.67 2.55 -5.35
CA TYR A 110 -13.88 4.00 -5.30
C TYR A 110 -13.29 4.59 -4.02
N LEU A 111 -12.87 5.85 -4.07
CA LEU A 111 -12.33 6.54 -2.90
C LEU A 111 -13.36 6.63 -1.76
N ASN A 112 -14.63 6.88 -2.09
CA ASN A 112 -15.70 6.98 -1.09
C ASN A 112 -15.88 5.68 -0.29
N GLN A 113 -15.78 4.50 -0.91
CA GLN A 113 -15.89 3.21 -0.23
C GLN A 113 -14.78 3.00 0.82
N VAL A 114 -13.58 3.47 0.53
CA VAL A 114 -12.45 3.40 1.46
C VAL A 114 -12.66 4.36 2.64
N LEU A 115 -13.20 5.55 2.38
CA LEU A 115 -13.50 6.54 3.40
C LEU A 115 -14.69 6.13 4.27
N ASP A 116 -15.73 5.52 3.70
CA ASP A 116 -16.92 5.09 4.43
C ASP A 116 -16.58 4.00 5.46
N MET A 117 -15.69 3.06 5.12
CA MET A 117 -15.24 2.04 6.07
C MET A 117 -14.40 2.59 7.22
N HIS A 118 -13.70 3.71 7.02
CA HIS A 118 -13.01 4.40 8.12
C HIS A 118 -13.99 4.93 9.18
N VAL A 119 -15.25 5.18 8.80
CA VAL A 119 -16.28 5.72 9.69
C VAL A 119 -16.92 4.63 10.55
N GLU A 120 -17.07 3.40 10.03
CA GLU A 120 -17.68 2.28 10.77
C GLU A 120 -16.86 1.88 12.01
N ASP A 121 -15.53 1.92 11.94
CA ASP A 121 -14.63 1.59 13.06
C ASP A 121 -14.67 2.63 14.22
N HIS A 122 -15.22 3.83 13.99
CA HIS A 122 -15.33 4.88 15.01
C HIS A 122 -16.69 4.92 15.73
N GLN A 123 -17.64 4.05 15.34
CA GLN A 123 -18.98 3.98 15.94
C GLN A 123 -19.23 2.70 16.75
N SER A 124 -18.29 1.74 16.76
CA SER A 124 -18.31 0.51 17.56
C SER A 124 -17.43 0.61 18.81
#